data_AF-A0A2E8JY01-F1
#
_entry.id   AF-A0A2E8JY01-F1
#
_cell.length_a   1.000
_cell.length_b   1.000
_cell.length_c   1.000
_cell.angle_alpha   90.00
_cell.angle_beta   90.00
_cell.angle_gamma   90.00
#
_symmetry.space_group_name_H-M   'P 1'
#
loop_
_entity.id
_entity.type
_entity.pdbx_description
1 polymer ?
#
loop_
_entity_poly.entity_id
_entity_poly.type
_entity_poly.pdbx_seq_one_letter_code
_entity_poly.pdbx_strand_id
1 'polypeptide(L)'
;MPLRTTLLRHETQLGGPEPHFDWLLEPDDRDVDPDLRDVTTWRCLHRPDRLGIGESCLLTPISPHRRAWLESPIGACRSLTPPLGSATVVTRGVATLTSTVPLELRISWSQSREVHRIRIEEPAPGRHLALRLTNRSSLSSLDENIDPS
;
A
#
# COMPACT_ATOMS: atom_id res chain seq x y z
N MET A 1 -13.61 6.05 5.66
CA MET A 1 -12.59 6.85 6.40
C MET A 1 -11.26 6.73 5.65
N PRO A 2 -10.36 7.73 5.74
CA PRO A 2 -9.01 7.60 5.19
C PRO A 2 -8.21 6.54 5.97
N LEU A 3 -7.54 5.64 5.27
CA LEU A 3 -6.71 4.57 5.81
C LEU A 3 -5.23 4.93 5.67
N ARG A 4 -4.40 4.63 6.66
CA ARG A 4 -2.95 4.78 6.53
C ARG A 4 -2.39 3.67 5.65
N THR A 5 -1.39 4.00 4.84
CA THR A 5 -0.66 3.02 4.05
C THR A 5 0.85 3.24 4.11
N THR A 6 1.63 2.17 4.03
CA THR A 6 3.08 2.20 4.06
C THR A 6 3.65 1.21 3.06
N LEU A 7 4.73 1.59 2.39
CA LEU A 7 5.50 0.70 1.54
C LEU A 7 6.85 0.43 2.19
N LEU A 8 7.16 -0.84 2.42
CA LEU A 8 8.44 -1.32 2.92
C LEU A 8 9.25 -1.88 1.75
N ARG A 9 10.57 -1.74 1.80
CA ARG A 9 11.53 -2.51 1.02
C ARG A 9 12.10 -3.59 1.91
N HIS A 10 11.97 -4.84 1.50
CA HIS A 10 12.47 -6.00 2.22
C HIS A 10 13.73 -6.51 1.55
N GLU A 11 14.86 -6.36 2.25
CA GLU A 11 16.12 -7.04 1.94
C GLU A 11 16.15 -8.35 2.69
N THR A 12 16.01 -9.45 1.97
CA THR A 12 15.90 -10.79 2.56
C THR A 12 17.26 -11.32 3.01
N GLN A 13 17.26 -12.29 3.91
CA GLN A 13 18.49 -13.00 4.24
C GLN A 13 18.97 -13.88 3.07
N LEU A 14 20.23 -14.33 3.13
CA LEU A 14 20.78 -15.28 2.17
C LEU A 14 19.92 -16.56 2.10
N GLY A 15 19.57 -16.98 0.89
CA GLY A 15 18.68 -18.13 0.64
C GLY A 15 17.19 -17.83 0.80
N GLY A 16 16.81 -16.59 1.14
CA GLY A 16 15.42 -16.12 1.09
C GLY A 16 14.96 -15.78 -0.34
N PRO A 17 13.71 -15.29 -0.50
CA PRO A 17 13.23 -14.80 -1.79
C PRO A 17 14.03 -13.57 -2.24
N GLU A 18 13.93 -13.18 -3.51
CA GLU A 18 14.56 -11.94 -3.98
C GLU A 18 14.09 -10.70 -3.21
N PRO A 19 14.91 -9.63 -3.13
CA PRO A 19 14.47 -8.36 -2.57
C PRO A 19 13.17 -7.87 -3.21
N HIS A 20 12.24 -7.44 -2.39
CA HIS A 20 10.89 -7.09 -2.82
C HIS A 20 10.34 -5.94 -1.97
N PHE A 21 9.09 -5.60 -2.20
CA PHE A 21 8.36 -4.60 -1.42
C PHE A 21 7.18 -5.24 -0.72
N ASP A 22 6.87 -4.74 0.47
CA ASP A 22 5.66 -5.10 1.19
C ASP A 22 4.79 -3.85 1.32
N TRP A 23 3.58 -3.95 0.78
CA TRP A 23 2.58 -2.90 0.84
C TRP A 23 1.59 -3.18 1.97
N LEU A 24 1.53 -2.25 2.91
CA LEU A 24 0.71 -2.32 4.11
C LEU A 24 -0.47 -1.37 3.97
N LEU A 25 -1.68 -1.84 4.28
CA LEU A 25 -2.89 -1.02 4.33
C LEU A 25 -3.60 -1.24 5.67
N GLU A 26 -3.82 -0.14 6.38
CA GLU A 26 -4.58 -0.15 7.63
C GLU A 26 -6.00 -0.69 7.39
N PRO A 27 -6.47 -1.68 8.18
CA PRO A 27 -7.85 -2.13 8.12
C PRO A 27 -8.80 -1.08 8.70
N ASP A 28 -10.02 -1.02 8.19
CA ASP A 28 -11.07 -0.09 8.63
C ASP A 28 -11.42 -0.28 10.13
N ASP A 29 -11.87 0.79 10.78
CA ASP A 29 -11.94 0.98 12.23
C ASP A 29 -12.99 0.09 12.92
N ARG A 30 -13.73 -0.70 12.14
CA ARG A 30 -14.80 -1.60 12.58
C ARG A 30 -14.32 -2.94 13.17
N ASP A 31 -13.02 -3.25 13.10
CA ASP A 31 -12.40 -4.44 13.70
C ASP A 31 -11.94 -4.26 15.18
N VAL A 32 -12.19 -5.23 16.04
CA VAL A 32 -12.50 -4.95 17.46
C VAL A 32 -11.28 -4.80 18.42
N ASP A 33 -10.03 -4.78 17.95
CA ASP A 33 -8.87 -4.53 18.84
C ASP A 33 -7.75 -3.67 18.20
N PRO A 34 -7.51 -2.43 18.67
CA PRO A 34 -6.53 -1.51 18.08
C PRO A 34 -5.05 -1.85 18.34
N ASP A 35 -4.73 -2.62 19.38
CA ASP A 35 -3.36 -2.94 19.81
C ASP A 35 -2.86 -4.27 19.22
N LEU A 36 -3.77 -5.12 18.73
CA LEU A 36 -3.49 -6.41 18.08
C LEU A 36 -3.71 -6.40 16.55
N ARG A 37 -4.00 -5.24 15.94
CA ARG A 37 -4.24 -5.14 14.48
C ARG A 37 -2.97 -5.38 13.68
N ASP A 38 -2.75 -6.64 13.40
CA ASP A 38 -2.14 -7.13 12.18
C ASP A 38 -2.62 -6.31 10.98
N VAL A 39 -1.67 -5.67 10.28
CA VAL A 39 -1.95 -4.84 9.11
C VAL A 39 -1.94 -5.72 7.89
N THR A 40 -3.03 -5.67 7.11
CA THR A 40 -3.13 -6.40 5.85
C THR A 40 -1.94 -6.04 4.98
N THR A 41 -1.18 -7.06 4.59
CA THR A 41 0.09 -6.89 3.88
C THR A 41 0.10 -7.72 2.61
N TRP A 42 0.59 -7.11 1.54
CA TRP A 42 0.86 -7.79 0.29
C TRP A 42 2.32 -7.59 -0.13
N ARG A 43 2.94 -8.67 -0.55
CA ARG A 43 4.22 -8.64 -1.26
C ARG A 43 4.01 -8.19 -2.70
N CYS A 44 4.91 -7.34 -3.18
CA CYS A 44 4.98 -6.88 -4.56
C CYS A 44 6.43 -6.78 -5.04
N LEU A 45 6.66 -7.10 -6.32
CA LEU A 45 7.99 -6.97 -6.94
C LEU A 45 8.27 -5.55 -7.45
N HIS A 46 7.20 -4.79 -7.73
CA HIS A 46 7.29 -3.42 -8.22
C HIS A 46 6.62 -2.46 -7.24
N ARG A 47 7.18 -1.25 -7.15
CA ARG A 47 6.71 -0.19 -6.27
C ARG A 47 5.33 0.34 -6.69
N PRO A 48 4.28 0.18 -5.88
CA PRO A 48 2.95 0.73 -6.18
C PRO A 48 2.94 2.26 -6.31
N ASP A 49 3.83 2.96 -5.60
CA ASP A 49 3.96 4.42 -5.66
C ASP A 49 4.64 4.93 -6.94
N ARG A 50 5.13 4.03 -7.81
CA ARG A 50 5.86 4.38 -9.03
C ARG A 50 5.21 3.90 -10.32
N LEU A 51 4.11 3.14 -10.24
CA LEU A 51 3.40 2.62 -11.40
C LEU A 51 2.98 3.74 -12.37
N GLY A 52 3.30 3.62 -13.66
CA GLY A 52 2.74 4.45 -14.72
C GLY A 52 1.23 4.19 -14.94
N ILE A 53 0.55 5.10 -15.64
CA ILE A 53 -0.86 4.92 -15.98
C ILE A 53 -1.00 3.68 -16.87
N GLY A 54 -1.93 2.79 -16.53
CA GLY A 54 -2.17 1.53 -17.24
C GLY A 54 -1.23 0.40 -16.82
N GLU A 55 -0.12 0.69 -16.13
CA GLU A 55 0.74 -0.32 -15.52
C GLU A 55 0.05 -0.98 -14.34
N SER A 56 0.50 -2.20 -14.04
CA SER A 56 -0.03 -2.98 -12.93
C SER A 56 1.07 -3.57 -12.07
N CYS A 57 0.77 -3.78 -10.79
CA CYS A 57 1.60 -4.53 -9.87
C CYS A 57 0.80 -5.71 -9.30
N LEU A 58 1.38 -6.90 -9.36
CA LEU A 58 0.83 -8.06 -8.70
C LEU A 58 1.12 -8.03 -7.20
N LEU A 59 0.07 -8.23 -6.43
CA LEU A 59 0.07 -8.33 -5.00
C LEU A 59 -0.14 -9.78 -4.60
N THR A 60 0.78 -10.30 -3.81
CA THR A 60 0.65 -11.62 -3.18
C THR A 60 0.36 -11.42 -1.70
N PRO A 61 -0.79 -11.88 -1.17
CA PRO A 61 -1.07 -11.76 0.25
C PRO A 61 -0.01 -12.53 1.05
N ILE A 62 0.49 -11.92 2.12
CA ILE A 62 1.45 -12.52 3.05
C ILE A 62 0.96 -12.36 4.48
N SER A 63 1.70 -12.96 5.43
CA SER A 63 1.43 -12.76 6.86
C SER A 63 1.40 -11.27 7.20
N PRO A 64 0.44 -10.81 8.01
CA PRO A 64 0.33 -9.41 8.38
C PRO A 64 1.56 -8.88 9.11
N HIS A 65 1.77 -7.58 8.98
CA HIS A 65 2.80 -6.85 9.73
C HIS A 65 2.20 -6.15 10.95
N ARG A 66 3.04 -5.90 11.97
CA ARG A 66 2.63 -5.08 13.13
C ARG A 66 2.31 -3.65 12.72
N ARG A 67 1.26 -3.07 13.33
CA ARG A 67 0.83 -1.69 13.13
C ARG A 67 1.93 -0.63 13.28
N ALA A 68 2.91 -0.87 14.14
CA ALA A 68 4.05 0.04 14.37
C ALA A 68 4.83 0.43 13.09
N TRP A 69 4.70 -0.34 12.00
CA TRP A 69 5.26 0.04 10.70
C TRP A 69 4.57 1.25 10.06
N LEU A 70 3.25 1.39 10.24
CA LEU A 70 2.47 2.53 9.77
C LEU A 70 2.92 3.85 10.43
N GLU A 71 3.50 3.77 11.63
CA GLU A 71 3.87 4.90 12.48
C GLU A 71 5.37 5.19 12.56
N SER A 72 6.20 4.33 11.96
CA SER A 72 7.65 4.54 11.96
C SER A 72 8.01 5.87 11.26
N PRO A 73 9.27 6.28 11.08
CA PRO A 73 9.62 7.34 10.10
C PRO A 73 9.98 6.75 8.72
N ILE A 74 10.01 7.56 7.65
CA ILE A 74 10.59 7.13 6.36
C ILE A 74 12.09 6.93 6.55
N GLY A 75 12.65 5.87 5.96
CA GLY A 75 14.04 5.46 6.17
C GLY A 75 14.28 4.62 7.43
N ALA A 76 13.27 4.43 8.28
CA ALA A 76 13.38 3.52 9.41
C ALA A 76 13.63 2.09 8.92
N CYS A 77 14.71 1.47 9.40
CA CYS A 77 15.08 0.10 9.08
C CYS A 77 15.00 -0.77 10.34
N ARG A 78 14.46 -1.99 10.21
CA ARG A 78 14.43 -2.97 11.30
C ARG A 78 14.82 -4.35 10.78
N SER A 79 15.55 -5.09 11.59
CA SER A 79 15.76 -6.53 11.35
C SER A 79 14.46 -7.28 11.67
N LEU A 80 14.14 -8.28 10.85
CA LEU A 80 12.98 -9.14 11.02
C LEU A 80 13.43 -10.49 11.59
N THR A 81 12.71 -11.00 12.59
CA THR A 81 13.06 -12.23 13.32
C THR A 81 11.96 -13.29 13.19
N PRO A 82 12.33 -14.60 13.18
CA PRO A 82 13.68 -15.19 13.13
C PRO A 82 14.27 -15.12 11.71
N PRO A 83 15.58 -14.87 11.55
CA PRO A 83 16.09 -13.91 10.57
C PRO A 83 15.35 -14.03 9.24
N LEU A 84 14.57 -13.01 8.90
CA LEU A 84 13.92 -12.91 7.58
C LEU A 84 14.62 -11.85 6.72
N GLY A 85 15.71 -11.26 7.23
CA GLY A 85 16.39 -10.11 6.64
C GLY A 85 16.01 -8.80 7.35
N SER A 86 15.88 -7.72 6.58
CA SER A 86 15.56 -6.38 7.08
C SER A 86 14.48 -5.71 6.23
N ALA A 87 13.63 -4.91 6.88
CA ALA A 87 12.64 -4.09 6.20
C ALA A 87 12.92 -2.60 6.46
N THR A 88 12.84 -1.80 5.40
CA THR A 88 13.04 -0.35 5.44
C THR A 88 11.80 0.37 4.94
N VAL A 89 11.31 1.36 5.69
CA VAL A 89 10.19 2.20 5.23
C VAL A 89 10.63 3.06 4.06
N VAL A 90 10.05 2.83 2.89
CA VAL A 90 10.35 3.58 1.66
C VAL A 90 9.48 4.83 1.55
N THR A 91 8.17 4.68 1.73
CA THR A 91 7.22 5.79 1.65
C THR A 91 5.96 5.48 2.46
N ARG A 92 5.13 6.50 2.65
CA ARG A 92 3.82 6.40 3.30
C ARG A 92 2.77 7.11 2.50
N GLY A 93 1.52 6.85 2.83
CA GLY A 93 0.42 7.58 2.23
C GLY A 93 -0.85 7.47 3.02
N VAL A 94 -1.87 8.11 2.46
CA VAL A 94 -3.26 7.99 2.87
C VAL A 94 -4.03 7.41 1.70
N ALA A 95 -4.78 6.35 1.96
CA ALA A 95 -5.64 5.67 1.01
C ALA A 95 -7.10 5.89 1.37
N THR A 96 -7.92 6.29 0.41
CA THR A 96 -9.36 6.46 0.59
C THR A 96 -10.08 5.53 -0.37
N LEU A 97 -10.96 4.68 0.17
CA LEU A 97 -11.86 3.85 -0.63
C LEU A 97 -12.85 4.72 -1.39
N THR A 98 -12.85 4.62 -2.73
CA THR A 98 -13.73 5.40 -3.61
C THR A 98 -14.85 4.58 -4.23
N SER A 99 -14.67 3.27 -4.37
CA SER A 99 -15.70 2.34 -4.84
C SER A 99 -15.39 0.94 -4.34
N THR A 100 -16.41 0.11 -4.11
CA THR A 100 -16.27 -1.31 -3.76
C THR A 100 -16.52 -2.24 -4.94
N VAL A 101 -17.20 -1.78 -6.00
CA VAL A 101 -17.48 -2.56 -7.21
C VAL A 101 -17.36 -1.65 -8.45
N PRO A 102 -16.23 -1.71 -9.21
CA PRO A 102 -14.99 -2.40 -8.85
C PRO A 102 -14.34 -1.76 -7.62
N LEU A 103 -13.49 -2.52 -6.92
CA LEU A 103 -12.75 -2.01 -5.77
C LEU A 103 -11.72 -0.95 -6.24
N GLU A 104 -11.90 0.29 -5.80
CA GLU A 104 -11.05 1.42 -6.18
C GLU A 104 -10.61 2.24 -4.97
N LEU A 105 -9.34 2.62 -4.96
CA LEU A 105 -8.72 3.46 -3.96
C LEU A 105 -8.14 4.74 -4.60
N ARG A 106 -8.21 5.85 -3.87
CA ARG A 106 -7.35 7.02 -4.10
C ARG A 106 -6.23 7.01 -3.09
N ILE A 107 -4.98 7.08 -3.54
CA ILE A 107 -3.80 7.08 -2.67
C ILE A 107 -2.98 8.35 -2.90
N SER A 108 -2.72 9.09 -1.83
CA SER A 108 -1.74 10.17 -1.80
C SER A 108 -0.49 9.67 -1.08
N TRP A 109 0.63 9.57 -1.80
CA TRP A 109 1.92 9.18 -1.24
C TRP A 109 2.66 10.43 -0.75
N SER A 110 3.26 10.38 0.44
CA SER A 110 3.93 11.53 1.09
C SER A 110 5.12 12.08 0.30
N GLN A 111 5.74 11.24 -0.54
CA GLN A 111 6.85 11.63 -1.43
C GLN A 111 6.39 11.93 -2.88
N SER A 112 5.08 11.94 -3.14
CA SER A 112 4.49 12.28 -4.44
C SER A 112 3.70 13.58 -4.32
N ARG A 113 3.65 14.37 -5.41
CA ARG A 113 2.72 15.51 -5.53
C ARG A 113 1.40 15.11 -6.20
N GLU A 114 1.25 13.83 -6.51
CA GLU A 114 0.14 13.27 -7.26
C GLU A 114 -0.73 12.39 -6.36
N VAL A 115 -2.03 12.38 -6.65
CA VAL A 115 -2.98 11.41 -6.12
C VAL A 115 -3.22 10.35 -7.17
N HIS A 116 -2.96 9.11 -6.78
CA HIS A 116 -3.05 7.93 -7.62
C HIS A 116 -4.45 7.32 -7.45
N ARG A 117 -5.20 7.15 -8.54
CA ARG A 117 -6.42 6.33 -8.54
C ARG A 117 -6.05 4.91 -8.94
N ILE A 118 -6.19 3.99 -8.00
CA ILE A 118 -5.81 2.59 -8.19
C ILE A 118 -7.07 1.74 -8.18
N ARG A 119 -7.18 0.87 -9.18
CA ARG A 119 -8.17 -0.21 -9.19
C ARG A 119 -7.52 -1.49 -8.69
N ILE A 120 -8.21 -2.19 -7.81
CA ILE A 120 -7.82 -3.52 -7.35
C ILE A 120 -8.66 -4.52 -8.13
N GLU A 121 -7.97 -5.35 -8.91
CA GLU A 121 -8.59 -6.39 -9.72
C GLU A 121 -8.16 -7.75 -9.15
N GLU A 122 -9.06 -8.72 -9.15
CA GLU A 122 -8.75 -10.11 -8.79
C GLU A 122 -8.68 -10.92 -10.10
N PRO A 123 -7.52 -11.00 -10.75
CA PRO A 123 -7.39 -11.68 -12.05
C PRO A 123 -7.72 -13.17 -11.98
N ALA A 124 -7.58 -13.78 -10.81
CA ALA A 124 -8.02 -15.12 -10.52
C ALA A 124 -8.46 -15.20 -9.04
N PRO A 125 -9.64 -15.75 -8.73
CA PRO A 125 -10.12 -15.88 -7.36
C PRO A 125 -9.08 -16.54 -6.44
N GLY A 126 -8.77 -15.89 -5.31
CA GLY A 126 -8.03 -16.45 -4.19
C GLY A 126 -6.50 -16.54 -4.33
N ARG A 127 -5.87 -15.92 -5.34
CA ARG A 127 -4.41 -16.02 -5.55
C ARG A 127 -3.66 -14.70 -5.47
N HIS A 128 -4.03 -13.74 -6.31
CA HIS A 128 -3.30 -12.48 -6.44
C HIS A 128 -4.28 -11.35 -6.69
N LEU A 129 -3.94 -10.16 -6.20
CA LEU A 129 -4.61 -8.93 -6.60
C LEU A 129 -3.71 -8.20 -7.59
N ALA A 130 -4.28 -7.60 -8.63
CA ALA A 130 -3.58 -6.68 -9.49
C ALA A 130 -3.96 -5.25 -9.09
N LEU A 131 -2.96 -4.46 -8.69
CA LEU A 131 -3.12 -3.01 -8.58
C LEU A 131 -2.89 -2.41 -9.94
N ARG A 132 -3.89 -1.75 -10.49
CA ARG A 132 -3.76 -0.99 -11.73
C ARG A 132 -3.91 0.49 -11.47
N LEU A 133 -2.93 1.27 -11.89
CA LEU A 133 -3.07 2.72 -11.85
C LEU A 133 -3.97 3.17 -13.01
N THR A 134 -5.14 3.71 -12.70
CA THR A 134 -6.12 4.14 -13.70
C THR A 134 -6.03 5.63 -13.99
N ASN A 135 -5.57 6.44 -13.03
CA ASN A 135 -5.42 7.88 -13.21
C ASN A 135 -4.40 8.47 -12.21
N ARG A 136 -3.82 9.63 -12.55
CA ARG A 136 -3.03 10.50 -11.68
C ARG A 136 -3.57 11.92 -11.77
N SER A 137 -3.81 12.56 -10.63
CA SER A 137 -4.16 13.97 -10.56
C SER A 137 -3.17 14.70 -9.68
N SER A 138 -2.82 15.95 -10.00
CA SER A 138 -2.06 16.79 -9.05
C SER A 138 -2.90 17.01 -7.79
N LEU A 139 -2.25 17.10 -6.63
CA LEU A 139 -2.90 17.48 -5.38
C LEU A 139 -3.61 18.83 -5.50
N SER A 140 -3.08 19.75 -6.30
CA SER A 140 -3.67 21.07 -6.54
C SER A 140 -4.98 21.04 -7.35
N SER A 141 -5.28 19.93 -8.02
CA SER A 141 -6.48 19.78 -8.87
C SER A 141 -7.69 19.25 -8.11
N LEU A 142 -7.55 18.92 -6.83
CA LEU A 142 -8.61 18.31 -6.02
C LEU A 142 -9.58 19.35 -5.42
N ASP A 143 -9.20 20.63 -5.40
CA ASP A 143 -10.01 21.73 -4.85
C ASP A 143 -10.98 22.36 -5.87
N GLU A 144 -10.93 21.96 -7.15
CA GLU A 144 -11.73 22.61 -8.21
C GLU A 144 -13.08 21.94 -8.54
N ASN A 145 -13.51 20.94 -7.77
CA ASN A 145 -14.76 20.21 -8.06
C ASN A 145 -15.77 20.21 -6.90
N ILE A 146 -15.90 21.35 -6.22
CA ILE A 146 -17.13 21.67 -5.50
C ILE A 146 -17.95 22.53 -6.46
N ASP A 147 -18.84 21.88 -7.20
CA ASP A 147 -19.87 22.54 -7.99
C ASP A 147 -21.07 22.79 -7.07
N PRO A 148 -21.39 24.04 -6.68
CA PRO A 148 -22.65 24.35 -6.02
C PRO A 148 -23.73 24.55 -7.10
N SER A 149 -24.52 23.51 -7.35
CA SER A 149 -25.84 23.66 -7.99
C SER A 149 -26.93 23.72 -6.91
#